data_AF-A0A8T2J0I5-F1
#
_entry.id   AF-A0A8T2J0I5-F1
#
_cell.length_a   1.000
_cell.length_b   1.000
_cell.length_c   1.000
_cell.angle_alpha   90.00
_cell.angle_beta   90.00
_cell.angle_gamma   90.00
#
_symmetry.space_group_name_H-M   'P 1'
#
loop_
_entity.id
_entity.type
_entity.pdbx_description
1 polymer ?
#
loop_
_entity_poly.entity_id
_entity_poly.type
_entity_poly.pdbx_seq_one_letter_code
_entity_poly.pdbx_strand_id
1 'polypeptide(L)'
;RKKPLEVTGASLVSLKAELFRKQEEFKKEKLSKESGVGSKPRTTNKKPSVFSKQNAGVAGRAEQDVEEKIEEVNALDKSRQRLEEKALLYEKMTKGDFPDEETEELYLVDFAQKIIDKRKEVQDLCEKKKTVENAEDNVSDIPVPAAQDPSEEWVDYVDTLGRSRRCMKKDLPELFKMDRELKGKRPAVEEKTLLSDDMRREIQRQQWEQEEEEAMKRPMGPMHYEDIRENEARALGVGYFAFARDENVRHKQMKTLNILVLLTEDQRVKRERLKAKRKATGKLTFKA
;
A
#
# COMPACT_ATOMS: atom_id res chain seq x y z
N ARG A 1 -34.02 44.04 66.64
CA ARG A 1 -33.48 45.25 65.97
C ARG A 1 -32.92 44.82 64.60
N LYS A 2 -33.41 45.36 63.48
CA LYS A 2 -32.91 45.04 62.12
C LYS A 2 -31.73 45.97 61.82
N LYS A 3 -30.60 45.43 61.38
CA LYS A 3 -29.43 46.23 60.99
C LYS A 3 -29.75 46.98 59.68
N PRO A 4 -29.56 48.31 59.60
CA PRO A 4 -29.70 49.03 58.33
C PRO A 4 -28.63 48.54 57.35
N LEU A 5 -29.04 48.23 56.12
CA LEU A 5 -28.13 47.85 55.04
C LEU A 5 -27.45 49.11 54.52
N GLU A 6 -26.17 49.26 54.80
CA GLU A 6 -25.35 50.35 54.28
C GLU A 6 -24.93 50.03 52.84
N VAL A 7 -25.60 50.66 51.87
CA VAL A 7 -25.31 50.46 50.45
C VAL A 7 -24.16 51.38 50.05
N THR A 8 -22.97 50.81 49.90
CA THR A 8 -21.80 51.55 49.40
C THR A 8 -21.92 51.84 47.90
N GLY A 9 -21.38 52.97 47.43
CA GLY A 9 -21.46 53.35 46.01
C GLY A 9 -20.90 52.28 45.06
N ALA A 10 -19.86 51.55 45.49
CA ALA A 10 -19.30 50.41 44.75
C ALA A 10 -20.30 49.24 44.63
N SER A 11 -21.10 48.96 45.66
CA SER A 11 -22.17 47.96 45.62
C SER A 11 -23.26 48.35 44.62
N LEU A 12 -23.61 49.64 44.56
CA LEU A 12 -24.62 50.17 43.64
C LEU A 12 -24.15 50.13 42.18
N VAL A 13 -22.87 50.41 41.93
CA VAL A 13 -22.25 50.27 40.60
C VAL A 13 -22.15 48.80 40.20
N SER A 14 -21.79 47.90 41.12
CA SER A 14 -21.78 46.45 40.87
C SER A 14 -23.18 45.94 40.51
N LEU A 15 -24.20 46.34 41.26
CA LEU A 15 -25.59 45.98 40.98
C LEU A 15 -26.02 46.51 39.60
N LYS A 16 -25.65 47.76 39.27
CA LYS A 16 -25.97 48.36 37.97
C LYS A 16 -25.27 47.61 36.83
N ALA A 17 -24.01 47.21 37.00
CA ALA A 17 -23.28 46.41 36.02
C ALA A 17 -23.92 45.03 35.82
N GLU A 18 -24.34 44.39 36.91
CA GLU A 18 -24.99 43.07 36.88
C GLU A 18 -26.37 43.14 36.22
N LEU A 19 -27.15 44.17 36.52
CA LEU A 19 -28.42 44.46 35.84
C LEU A 19 -28.23 44.72 34.34
N PHE A 20 -27.21 45.50 33.98
CA PHE A 20 -26.93 45.79 32.58
C PHE A 20 -26.51 44.54 31.81
N ARG A 21 -25.64 43.71 32.40
CA ARG A 21 -25.26 42.40 31.85
C ARG A 21 -26.47 41.49 31.65
N LYS A 22 -27.37 41.42 32.64
CA LYS A 22 -28.61 40.64 32.54
C LYS A 22 -29.56 41.18 31.47
N GLN A 23 -29.63 42.49 31.29
CA GLN A 23 -30.43 43.11 30.26
C GLN A 23 -29.87 42.83 28.86
N GLU A 24 -28.55 42.81 28.68
CA GLU A 24 -27.91 42.41 27.43
C GLU A 24 -28.10 40.92 27.13
N GLU A 25 -27.94 40.05 28.12
CA GLU A 25 -28.26 38.63 28.00
C GLU A 25 -29.73 38.43 27.58
N PHE A 26 -30.66 39.16 28.19
CA PHE A 26 -32.08 39.09 27.84
C PHE A 26 -32.35 39.62 26.42
N LYS A 27 -31.69 40.70 25.98
CA LYS A 27 -31.81 41.20 24.61
C LYS A 27 -31.25 40.21 23.59
N LYS A 28 -30.12 39.57 23.87
CA LYS A 28 -29.55 38.49 23.05
C LYS A 28 -30.48 37.28 23.00
N GLU A 29 -31.08 36.90 24.13
CA GLU A 29 -32.05 35.80 24.18
C GLU A 29 -33.37 36.16 23.49
N LYS A 30 -33.80 37.43 23.53
CA LYS A 30 -34.97 37.91 22.80
C LYS A 30 -34.71 37.93 21.30
N LEU A 31 -33.55 38.39 20.85
CA LEU A 31 -33.12 38.33 19.45
C LEU A 31 -33.00 36.89 18.97
N SER A 32 -32.46 35.97 19.77
CA SER A 32 -32.41 34.54 19.42
C SER A 32 -33.80 33.89 19.38
N LYS A 33 -34.77 34.37 20.17
CA LYS A 33 -36.19 33.97 20.09
C LYS A 33 -36.96 34.61 18.93
N GLU A 34 -36.68 35.85 18.56
CA GLU A 34 -37.32 36.56 17.43
C GLU A 34 -36.77 36.12 16.06
N SER A 35 -35.60 35.48 16.01
CA SER A 35 -34.99 34.88 14.80
C SER A 35 -35.67 33.59 14.31
N GLY A 36 -36.92 33.32 14.72
CA GLY A 36 -37.76 32.33 14.07
C GLY A 36 -37.40 30.86 14.33
N VAL A 37 -36.97 30.49 15.54
CA VAL A 37 -36.94 29.06 15.97
C VAL A 37 -37.41 28.92 17.42
N GLY A 38 -38.65 28.46 17.57
CA GLY A 38 -39.06 27.53 18.64
C GLY A 38 -38.98 27.99 20.09
N SER A 39 -40.14 28.34 20.65
CA SER A 39 -40.49 28.13 22.06
C SER A 39 -39.86 26.82 22.59
N LYS A 40 -39.07 26.90 23.67
CA LYS A 40 -38.58 25.71 24.38
C LYS A 40 -39.81 24.89 24.82
N PRO A 41 -39.95 23.62 24.39
CA PRO A 41 -41.02 22.80 24.92
C PRO A 41 -40.75 22.53 26.40
N ARG A 42 -41.78 22.64 27.23
CA ARG A 42 -41.85 21.98 28.54
C ARG A 42 -41.25 20.57 28.40
N THR A 43 -40.38 20.19 29.33
CA THR A 43 -39.87 18.83 29.52
C THR A 43 -41.04 17.90 29.83
N THR A 44 -41.76 17.52 28.79
CA THR A 44 -42.61 16.34 28.80
C THR A 44 -41.70 15.21 28.37
N ASN A 45 -41.61 14.16 29.18
CA ASN A 45 -40.90 12.93 28.87
C ASN A 45 -41.53 12.29 27.62
N LYS A 46 -41.18 12.80 26.43
CA LYS A 46 -41.57 12.22 25.16
C LYS A 46 -40.61 11.06 24.91
N LYS A 47 -41.17 9.85 24.84
CA LYS A 47 -40.45 8.64 24.42
C LYS A 47 -39.72 8.97 23.10
N PRO A 48 -38.43 8.59 22.94
CA PRO A 48 -37.70 8.89 21.73
C PRO A 48 -38.45 8.31 20.53
N SER A 49 -38.57 9.12 19.47
CA SER A 49 -39.21 8.73 18.21
C SER A 49 -38.60 7.41 17.71
N VAL A 50 -39.43 6.51 17.18
CA VAL A 50 -38.98 5.21 16.65
C VAL A 50 -37.92 5.40 15.54
N PHE A 51 -37.94 6.56 14.86
CA PHE A 51 -36.95 6.97 13.87
C PHE A 51 -35.63 7.52 14.43
N SER A 52 -35.56 7.86 15.72
CA SER A 52 -34.32 8.33 16.38
C SER A 52 -33.51 7.22 17.04
N LYS A 53 -34.04 5.98 17.09
CA LYS A 53 -33.27 4.83 17.55
C LYS A 53 -32.36 4.35 16.42
N GLN A 54 -31.08 4.69 16.51
CA GLN A 54 -30.07 4.08 15.66
C GLN A 54 -29.98 2.58 15.96
N ASN A 55 -29.73 1.79 14.92
CA ASN A 55 -29.52 0.35 15.06
C ASN A 55 -28.31 0.07 15.95
N ALA A 56 -28.44 -0.94 16.83
CA ALA A 56 -27.34 -1.35 17.70
C ALA A 56 -26.08 -1.67 16.87
N GLY A 57 -24.93 -1.12 17.28
CA GLY A 57 -23.66 -1.31 16.60
C GLY A 57 -23.37 -0.35 15.42
N VAL A 58 -24.29 0.55 15.04
CA VAL A 58 -24.00 1.58 14.02
C VAL A 58 -23.01 2.62 14.55
N ALA A 59 -23.15 3.07 15.80
CA ALA A 59 -22.20 4.00 16.41
C ALA A 59 -20.79 3.41 16.53
N GLY A 60 -20.67 2.14 16.94
CA GLY A 60 -19.37 1.45 17.03
C GLY A 60 -18.71 1.23 15.67
N ARG A 61 -19.48 0.90 14.62
CA ARG A 61 -18.95 0.83 13.25
C ARG A 61 -18.50 2.20 12.74
N ALA A 62 -19.29 3.25 12.99
CA ALA A 62 -18.92 4.61 12.61
C ALA A 62 -17.64 5.10 13.31
N GLU A 63 -17.43 4.71 14.58
CA GLU A 63 -16.20 5.01 15.32
C GLU A 63 -15.00 4.24 14.75
N GLN A 64 -15.18 2.97 14.41
CA GLN A 64 -14.14 2.16 13.73
C GLN A 64 -13.79 2.71 12.34
N ASP A 65 -14.78 3.08 11.53
CA ASP A 65 -14.55 3.67 10.19
C ASP A 65 -13.80 5.01 10.28
N VAL A 66 -13.98 5.76 11.37
CA VAL A 66 -13.25 7.01 11.62
C VAL A 66 -11.82 6.73 12.05
N GLU A 67 -11.61 5.77 12.95
CA GLU A 67 -10.26 5.37 13.37
C GLU A 67 -9.45 4.81 12.20
N GLU A 68 -10.05 3.94 11.38
CA GLU A 68 -9.40 3.38 10.18
C GLU A 68 -8.97 4.49 9.22
N LYS A 69 -9.82 5.49 8.98
CA LYS A 69 -9.45 6.65 8.14
C LYS A 69 -8.30 7.47 8.73
N ILE A 70 -8.25 7.62 10.06
CA ILE A 70 -7.16 8.34 10.73
C ILE A 70 -5.85 7.55 10.59
N GLU A 71 -5.90 6.23 10.78
CA GLU A 71 -4.74 5.35 10.58
C GLU A 71 -4.23 5.37 9.13
N GLU A 72 -5.14 5.32 8.16
CA GLU A 72 -4.82 5.43 6.73
C GLU A 72 -4.14 6.76 6.40
N VAL A 73 -4.71 7.89 6.86
CA VAL A 73 -4.12 9.22 6.64
C VAL A 73 -2.73 9.30 7.28
N ASN A 74 -2.57 8.81 8.51
CA ASN A 74 -1.27 8.77 9.18
C ASN A 74 -0.24 7.89 8.43
N ALA A 75 -0.67 6.79 7.82
CA ALA A 75 0.19 5.94 7.01
C ALA A 75 0.60 6.62 5.69
N LEU A 76 -0.34 7.31 5.03
CA LEU A 76 -0.08 8.10 3.84
C LEU A 76 0.89 9.25 4.12
N ASP A 77 0.72 9.96 5.22
CA ASP A 77 1.61 11.05 5.63
C ASP A 77 3.03 10.54 5.91
N LYS A 78 3.18 9.40 6.59
CA LYS A 78 4.50 8.76 6.79
C LYS A 78 5.14 8.35 5.46
N SER A 79 4.37 7.79 4.54
CA SER A 79 4.85 7.43 3.20
C SER A 79 5.33 8.66 2.44
N ARG A 80 4.52 9.73 2.47
CA ARG A 80 4.83 11.02 1.85
C ARG A 80 6.11 11.63 2.40
N GLN A 81 6.27 11.69 3.72
CA GLN A 81 7.49 12.20 4.36
C GLN A 81 8.74 11.44 3.89
N ARG A 82 8.69 10.10 3.84
CA ARG A 82 9.83 9.32 3.34
C ARG A 82 10.12 9.54 1.86
N LEU A 83 9.09 9.72 1.05
CA LEU A 83 9.27 10.05 -0.37
C LEU A 83 9.90 11.44 -0.55
N GLU A 84 9.49 12.41 0.25
CA GLU A 84 10.06 13.76 0.27
C GLU A 84 11.53 13.74 0.73
N GLU A 85 11.86 13.02 1.81
CA GLU A 85 13.24 12.82 2.26
C GLU A 85 14.11 12.17 1.18
N LYS A 86 13.57 11.15 0.50
CA LYS A 86 14.26 10.47 -0.60
C LYS A 86 14.46 11.41 -1.80
N ALA A 87 13.45 12.21 -2.14
CA ALA A 87 13.54 13.20 -3.20
C ALA A 87 14.60 14.26 -2.89
N LEU A 88 14.63 14.76 -1.65
CA LEU A 88 15.66 15.70 -1.19
C LEU A 88 17.06 15.10 -1.26
N LEU A 89 17.22 13.81 -0.91
CA LEU A 89 18.50 13.11 -1.04
C LEU A 89 18.95 13.04 -2.50
N TYR A 90 18.06 12.65 -3.42
CA TYR A 90 18.38 12.63 -4.85
C TYR A 90 18.70 14.03 -5.38
N GLU A 91 17.96 15.06 -4.96
CA GLU A 91 18.22 16.43 -5.37
C GLU A 91 19.62 16.87 -4.96
N LYS A 92 20.04 16.59 -3.72
CA LYS A 92 21.41 16.84 -3.23
C LYS A 92 22.46 16.11 -4.07
N MET A 93 22.28 14.80 -4.30
CA MET A 93 23.20 14.00 -5.13
C MET A 93 23.28 14.54 -6.57
N THR A 94 22.16 14.96 -7.16
CA THR A 94 22.15 15.54 -8.51
C THR A 94 22.69 16.96 -8.58
N LYS A 95 22.80 17.67 -7.45
CA LYS A 95 23.47 18.98 -7.36
C LYS A 95 24.99 18.83 -7.15
N GLY A 96 25.47 17.62 -6.85
CA GLY A 96 26.87 17.32 -6.59
C GLY A 96 27.30 17.55 -5.14
N ASP A 97 26.33 17.61 -4.21
CA ASP A 97 26.57 17.67 -2.77
C ASP A 97 26.56 16.24 -2.22
N PHE A 98 27.71 15.56 -2.31
CA PHE A 98 27.88 14.18 -1.91
C PHE A 98 28.25 14.08 -0.42
N PRO A 99 27.50 13.33 0.40
CA PRO A 99 27.87 13.07 1.78
C PRO A 99 28.97 12.01 1.84
N ASP A 100 30.25 12.40 1.93
CA ASP A 100 31.47 11.55 2.00
C ASP A 100 31.67 10.54 0.86
N GLU A 101 32.90 10.47 0.35
CA GLU A 101 33.32 9.61 -0.78
C GLU A 101 33.05 8.11 -0.55
N GLU A 102 33.06 7.63 0.71
CA GLU A 102 32.71 6.23 1.04
C GLU A 102 31.25 5.88 0.73
N THR A 103 30.33 6.87 0.70
CA THR A 103 28.93 6.58 0.39
C THR A 103 28.67 6.47 -1.10
N GLU A 104 29.55 7.02 -1.95
CA GLU A 104 29.42 6.94 -3.40
C GLU A 104 29.53 5.50 -3.90
N GLU A 105 30.41 4.69 -3.29
CA GLU A 105 30.56 3.26 -3.59
C GLU A 105 29.32 2.42 -3.25
N LEU A 106 28.43 2.92 -2.39
CA LEU A 106 27.17 2.23 -2.05
C LEU A 106 26.12 2.35 -3.16
N TYR A 107 26.23 3.33 -4.04
CA TYR A 107 25.24 3.58 -5.08
C TYR A 107 25.67 2.98 -6.42
N LEU A 108 24.78 2.25 -7.09
CA LEU A 108 25.05 1.69 -8.43
C LEU A 108 25.16 2.75 -9.53
N VAL A 109 24.72 3.98 -9.25
CA VAL A 109 24.70 5.08 -10.21
C VAL A 109 25.77 6.08 -9.81
N ASP A 110 26.72 6.32 -10.71
CA ASP A 110 27.68 7.42 -10.58
C ASP A 110 26.96 8.74 -10.88
N PHE A 111 26.63 9.47 -9.82
CA PHE A 111 25.96 10.75 -9.90
C PHE A 111 26.89 11.86 -10.40
N ALA A 112 28.20 11.77 -10.19
CA ALA A 112 29.16 12.75 -10.69
C ALA A 112 29.19 12.71 -12.23
N GLN A 113 29.31 11.53 -12.82
CA GLN A 113 29.22 11.35 -14.27
C GLN A 113 27.85 11.77 -14.81
N LYS A 114 26.76 11.42 -14.11
CA LYS A 114 25.40 11.77 -14.52
C LYS A 114 25.12 13.28 -14.52
N ILE A 115 25.78 14.05 -13.65
CA ILE A 115 25.71 15.52 -13.67
C ILE A 115 26.42 16.08 -14.90
N ILE A 116 27.60 15.54 -15.22
CA ILE A 116 28.39 15.94 -16.39
C ILE A 116 27.59 15.70 -17.67
N ASP A 117 26.98 14.51 -17.80
CA ASP A 117 26.21 14.13 -18.97
C ASP A 117 24.96 15.02 -19.14
N LYS A 118 24.23 15.29 -18.04
CA LYS A 118 23.10 16.23 -18.07
C LYS A 118 23.51 17.64 -18.50
N ARG A 119 24.66 18.14 -18.05
CA ARG A 119 25.14 19.47 -18.46
C ARG A 119 25.51 19.50 -19.94
N LYS A 120 26.11 18.43 -20.47
CA LYS A 120 26.39 18.26 -21.90
C LYS A 120 25.10 18.22 -22.71
N GLU A 121 24.11 17.43 -22.30
CA GLU A 121 22.79 17.39 -22.97
C GLU A 121 22.13 18.77 -23.05
N VAL A 122 22.16 19.55 -21.96
CA VAL A 122 21.61 20.91 -21.94
C VAL A 122 22.40 21.86 -22.85
N GLN A 123 23.73 21.72 -22.92
CA GLN A 123 24.56 22.48 -23.86
C GLN A 123 24.24 22.10 -25.30
N ASP A 124 24.16 20.81 -25.63
CA ASP A 124 23.80 20.32 -26.96
C ASP A 124 22.40 20.80 -27.40
N LEU A 125 21.44 20.84 -26.47
CA LEU A 125 20.10 21.40 -26.73
C LEU A 125 20.13 22.92 -26.97
N CYS A 126 20.98 23.65 -26.25
CA CYS A 126 21.15 25.10 -26.42
C CYS A 126 21.88 25.43 -27.74
N GLU A 127 22.88 24.63 -28.11
CA GLU A 127 23.58 24.75 -29.39
C GLU A 127 22.68 24.39 -30.57
N LYS A 128 21.86 23.34 -30.45
CA LYS A 128 20.81 23.01 -31.43
C LYS A 128 19.79 24.14 -31.58
N LYS A 129 19.46 24.88 -30.51
CA LYS A 129 18.60 26.07 -30.60
C LYS A 129 19.29 27.23 -31.32
N LYS A 130 20.58 27.46 -31.09
CA LYS A 130 21.36 28.51 -31.78
C LYS A 130 21.59 28.23 -33.26
N THR A 131 21.65 26.97 -33.68
CA THR A 131 21.72 26.60 -35.11
C THR A 131 20.41 26.76 -35.86
N VAL A 132 19.29 27.00 -35.16
CA VAL A 132 17.94 27.14 -35.76
C VAL A 132 17.50 28.61 -35.86
N GLU A 133 18.24 29.57 -35.31
CA GLU A 133 17.92 31.01 -35.42
C GLU A 133 18.36 31.67 -36.75
N ASN A 134 18.93 30.91 -37.70
CA ASN A 134 19.29 31.38 -39.05
C ASN A 134 18.48 30.73 -40.19
N ALA A 135 17.36 30.09 -39.87
CA ALA A 135 16.41 29.59 -40.87
C ALA A 135 14.98 29.77 -40.34
N GLU A 136 14.47 30.99 -40.56
CA GLU A 136 13.10 31.34 -40.92
C GLU A 136 12.00 30.28 -40.64
N ASP A 137 11.10 30.66 -39.71
CA ASP A 137 9.64 30.51 -39.75
C ASP A 137 8.99 29.18 -40.21
N ASN A 138 8.17 28.61 -39.30
CA ASN A 138 7.14 27.57 -39.48
C ASN A 138 7.55 26.10 -39.36
N VAL A 139 7.57 25.55 -38.13
CA VAL A 139 7.37 24.09 -37.90
C VAL A 139 6.80 23.78 -36.50
N SER A 140 5.88 24.61 -36.00
CA SER A 140 5.19 24.33 -34.72
C SER A 140 3.90 23.51 -34.84
N ASP A 141 3.49 23.10 -36.04
CA ASP A 141 2.37 22.16 -36.23
C ASP A 141 2.68 21.21 -37.39
N ILE A 142 3.49 20.18 -37.14
CA ILE A 142 3.48 18.98 -37.99
C ILE A 142 2.42 18.05 -37.38
N PRO A 143 1.24 17.87 -38.00
CA PRO A 143 0.31 16.84 -37.57
C PRO A 143 1.01 15.49 -37.68
N VAL A 144 0.89 14.65 -36.66
CA VAL A 144 1.34 13.25 -36.73
C VAL A 144 0.86 12.67 -38.08
N PRO A 145 1.77 12.23 -38.96
CA PRO A 145 1.37 11.75 -40.27
C PRO A 145 0.37 10.61 -40.08
N ALA A 146 -0.77 10.70 -40.77
CA ALA A 146 -1.75 9.63 -40.78
C ALA A 146 -1.04 8.32 -41.17
N ALA A 147 -1.30 7.25 -40.42
CA ALA A 147 -0.70 5.93 -40.66
C ALA A 147 -0.80 5.59 -42.15
N GLN A 148 0.36 5.47 -42.81
CA GLN A 148 0.43 5.21 -44.25
C GLN A 148 -0.03 3.80 -44.60
N ASP A 149 0.03 2.88 -43.62
CA ASP A 149 -0.34 1.48 -43.79
C ASP A 149 -1.51 1.05 -42.88
N PRO A 150 -2.51 0.32 -43.41
CA PRO A 150 -3.65 -0.19 -42.63
C PRO A 150 -3.26 -1.21 -41.54
N SER A 151 -2.00 -1.65 -41.49
CA SER A 151 -1.44 -2.53 -40.46
C SER A 151 -0.98 -1.81 -39.18
N GLU A 152 -0.81 -0.49 -39.22
CA GLU A 152 -0.45 0.35 -38.07
C GLU A 152 -1.69 0.96 -37.39
N GLU A 153 -2.87 0.50 -37.78
CA GLU A 153 -4.11 0.82 -37.11
C GLU A 153 -4.11 0.23 -35.69
N TRP A 154 -4.41 1.07 -34.71
CA TRP A 154 -4.61 0.60 -33.34
C TRP A 154 -5.96 -0.09 -33.22
N VAL A 155 -5.96 -1.33 -32.72
CA VAL A 155 -7.14 -2.16 -32.53
C VAL A 155 -7.30 -2.51 -31.04
N ASP A 156 -8.52 -2.37 -30.54
CA ASP A 156 -8.91 -2.80 -29.21
C ASP A 156 -9.26 -4.31 -29.26
N TYR A 157 -8.69 -5.08 -28.34
CA TYR A 157 -8.96 -6.52 -28.18
C TYR A 157 -9.15 -6.87 -26.71
N VAL A 158 -9.70 -8.06 -26.46
CA VAL A 158 -9.91 -8.59 -25.12
C VAL A 158 -8.91 -9.71 -24.88
N ASP A 159 -8.02 -9.51 -23.92
CA ASP A 159 -7.04 -10.49 -23.44
C ASP A 159 -7.76 -11.72 -22.85
N THR A 160 -7.10 -12.86 -22.79
CA THR A 160 -7.51 -14.07 -22.05
C THR A 160 -8.10 -13.85 -20.66
N LEU A 161 -7.64 -12.81 -19.97
CA LEU A 161 -8.10 -12.42 -18.63
C LEU A 161 -9.36 -11.53 -18.65
N GLY A 162 -9.97 -11.31 -19.81
CA GLY A 162 -11.17 -10.49 -19.96
C GLY A 162 -10.90 -8.98 -19.87
N ARG A 163 -9.64 -8.57 -19.99
CA ARG A 163 -9.23 -7.15 -19.91
C ARG A 163 -9.19 -6.56 -21.31
N SER A 164 -9.80 -5.39 -21.50
CA SER A 164 -9.67 -4.61 -22.73
C SER A 164 -8.25 -4.03 -22.84
N ARG A 165 -7.54 -4.37 -23.91
CA ARG A 165 -6.20 -3.86 -24.24
C ARG A 165 -6.19 -3.31 -25.67
N ARG A 166 -5.31 -2.33 -25.93
CA ARG A 166 -5.14 -1.72 -27.25
C ARG A 166 -3.75 -2.05 -27.79
N CYS A 167 -3.67 -2.56 -29.02
CA CYS A 167 -2.40 -2.92 -29.70
C CYS A 167 -2.44 -2.52 -31.17
N MET A 168 -1.30 -2.58 -31.86
CA MET A 168 -1.29 -2.44 -33.31
C MET A 168 -1.86 -3.69 -33.97
N LYS A 169 -2.57 -3.52 -35.09
CA LYS A 169 -3.17 -4.62 -35.87
C LYS A 169 -2.15 -5.68 -36.30
N LYS A 170 -0.90 -5.27 -36.58
CA LYS A 170 0.23 -6.18 -36.87
C LYS A 170 0.60 -7.12 -35.72
N ASP A 171 0.43 -6.66 -34.47
CA ASP A 171 0.83 -7.39 -33.26
C ASP A 171 -0.31 -8.27 -32.74
N LEU A 172 -1.54 -7.97 -33.14
CA LEU A 172 -2.75 -8.68 -32.74
C LEU A 172 -2.67 -10.22 -32.92
N PRO A 173 -2.18 -10.77 -34.06
CA PRO A 173 -2.07 -12.22 -34.24
C PRO A 173 -1.08 -12.87 -33.26
N GLU A 174 0.00 -12.18 -32.93
CA GLU A 174 1.02 -12.68 -32.02
C GLU A 174 0.53 -12.66 -30.57
N LEU A 175 -0.18 -11.60 -30.19
CA LEU A 175 -0.85 -11.50 -28.90
C LEU A 175 -1.90 -12.62 -28.72
N PHE A 176 -2.66 -12.96 -29.76
CA PHE A 176 -3.59 -14.10 -29.71
C PHE A 176 -2.87 -15.47 -29.56
N LYS A 177 -1.66 -15.63 -30.10
CA LYS A 177 -0.86 -16.85 -29.90
C LYS A 177 -0.35 -16.94 -28.47
N MET A 178 0.22 -15.85 -27.95
CA MET A 178 0.66 -15.76 -26.55
C MET A 178 -0.49 -16.02 -25.59
N ASP A 179 -1.67 -15.46 -25.87
CA ASP A 179 -2.90 -15.68 -25.12
C ASP A 179 -3.32 -17.15 -25.10
N ARG A 180 -3.20 -17.85 -26.24
CA ARG A 180 -3.48 -19.29 -26.34
C ARG A 180 -2.46 -20.13 -25.54
N GLU A 181 -1.21 -19.70 -25.48
CA GLU A 181 -0.17 -20.34 -24.68
C GLU A 181 -0.36 -20.08 -23.18
N LEU A 182 -0.78 -18.86 -22.79
CA LEU A 182 -1.10 -18.47 -21.42
C LEU A 182 -2.32 -19.17 -20.85
N LYS A 183 -3.34 -19.42 -21.67
CA LYS A 183 -4.46 -20.31 -21.30
C LYS A 183 -3.99 -21.73 -20.96
N GLY A 184 -2.75 -22.06 -21.33
CA GLY A 184 -2.16 -23.38 -21.24
C GLY A 184 -2.86 -24.33 -22.21
N LYS A 185 -2.18 -25.40 -22.57
CA LYS A 185 -2.89 -26.66 -22.71
C LYS A 185 -3.41 -27.04 -21.31
N ARG A 186 -4.39 -26.30 -20.77
CA ARG A 186 -5.39 -27.01 -19.99
C ARG A 186 -5.80 -28.13 -20.92
N PRO A 187 -5.66 -29.42 -20.55
CA PRO A 187 -6.39 -30.41 -21.30
C PRO A 187 -7.76 -29.79 -21.39
N ALA A 188 -8.30 -29.67 -22.61
CA ALA A 188 -9.72 -29.51 -22.69
C ALA A 188 -10.19 -30.56 -21.68
N VAL A 189 -10.82 -30.11 -20.60
CA VAL A 189 -11.81 -30.97 -19.99
C VAL A 189 -12.77 -31.03 -21.16
N GLU A 190 -12.48 -31.95 -22.09
CA GLU A 190 -13.46 -32.72 -22.77
C GLU A 190 -14.33 -33.07 -21.59
N GLU A 191 -15.35 -32.24 -21.37
CA GLU A 191 -16.59 -32.74 -20.89
C GLU A 191 -16.78 -33.94 -21.81
N LYS A 192 -16.39 -35.12 -21.33
CA LYS A 192 -16.61 -36.38 -21.99
C LYS A 192 -18.13 -36.51 -22.02
N THR A 193 -18.75 -35.74 -22.90
CA THR A 193 -20.18 -35.46 -23.00
C THR A 193 -20.91 -36.71 -23.46
N LEU A 194 -20.15 -37.74 -23.84
CA LEU A 194 -20.58 -39.08 -24.16
C LEU A 194 -20.53 -40.07 -22.98
N LEU A 195 -19.98 -39.70 -21.82
CA LEU A 195 -20.03 -40.53 -20.61
C LEU A 195 -21.26 -40.15 -19.77
N SER A 196 -22.06 -41.15 -19.43
CA SER A 196 -23.15 -41.01 -18.45
C SER A 196 -22.61 -40.51 -17.11
N ASP A 197 -23.43 -39.75 -16.41
CA ASP A 197 -23.08 -39.11 -15.13
C ASP A 197 -22.63 -40.14 -14.06
N ASP A 198 -23.18 -41.35 -14.13
CA ASP A 198 -22.81 -42.46 -13.24
C ASP A 198 -21.44 -43.07 -13.58
N MET A 199 -21.07 -43.10 -14.86
CA MET A 199 -19.74 -43.56 -15.29
C MET A 199 -18.66 -42.55 -14.89
N ARG A 200 -18.99 -41.26 -14.82
CA ARG A 200 -18.09 -40.22 -14.30
C ARG A 200 -17.82 -40.38 -12.81
N ARG A 201 -18.89 -40.60 -12.02
CA ARG A 201 -18.77 -40.90 -10.58
C ARG A 201 -17.95 -42.17 -10.34
N GLU A 202 -18.14 -43.19 -11.16
CA GLU A 202 -17.40 -44.44 -11.02
C GLU A 202 -15.91 -44.30 -11.37
N ILE A 203 -15.56 -43.51 -12.40
CA ILE A 203 -14.15 -43.21 -12.70
C ILE A 203 -13.48 -42.44 -11.56
N GLN A 204 -14.18 -41.47 -10.95
CA GLN A 204 -13.65 -40.74 -9.78
C GLN A 204 -13.45 -41.66 -8.58
N ARG A 205 -14.38 -42.59 -8.34
CA ARG A 205 -14.25 -43.61 -7.29
C ARG A 205 -13.03 -44.49 -7.52
N GLN A 206 -12.84 -45.00 -8.74
CA GLN A 206 -11.68 -45.84 -9.07
C GLN A 206 -10.37 -45.08 -8.94
N GLN A 207 -10.34 -43.80 -9.31
CA GLN A 207 -9.16 -42.95 -9.10
C GLN A 207 -8.84 -42.80 -7.62
N TRP A 208 -9.85 -42.56 -6.77
CA TRP A 208 -9.65 -42.52 -5.32
C TRP A 208 -9.18 -43.86 -4.75
N GLU A 209 -9.75 -44.97 -5.20
CA GLU A 209 -9.35 -46.31 -4.73
C GLU A 209 -7.91 -46.64 -5.13
N GLN A 210 -7.50 -46.25 -6.35
CA GLN A 210 -6.12 -46.39 -6.82
C GLN A 210 -5.16 -45.50 -6.01
N GLU A 211 -5.54 -44.24 -5.75
CA GLU A 211 -4.75 -43.31 -4.97
C GLU A 211 -4.57 -43.78 -3.52
N GLU A 212 -5.63 -44.30 -2.90
CA GLU A 212 -5.58 -44.92 -1.56
C GLU A 212 -4.70 -46.18 -1.56
N GLU A 213 -4.82 -47.05 -2.57
CA GLU A 213 -3.99 -48.25 -2.68
C GLU A 213 -2.50 -47.90 -2.92
N GLU A 214 -2.21 -46.85 -3.69
CA GLU A 214 -0.87 -46.31 -3.89
C GLU A 214 -0.32 -45.66 -2.61
N ALA A 215 -1.15 -44.93 -1.86
CA ALA A 215 -0.78 -44.37 -0.57
C ALA A 215 -0.46 -45.46 0.46
N MET A 216 -1.21 -46.55 0.46
CA MET A 216 -0.98 -47.73 1.32
C MET A 216 0.25 -48.54 0.89
N LYS A 217 0.55 -48.61 -0.42
CA LYS A 217 1.77 -49.25 -0.96
C LYS A 217 3.03 -48.42 -0.71
N ARG A 218 2.90 -47.10 -0.58
CA ARG A 218 4.04 -46.22 -0.29
C ARG A 218 4.56 -46.58 1.11
N PRO A 219 5.85 -46.94 1.26
CA PRO A 219 6.38 -47.28 2.57
C PRO A 219 6.22 -46.08 3.50
N MET A 220 5.49 -46.29 4.60
CA MET A 220 5.23 -45.28 5.64
C MET A 220 6.54 -44.90 6.33
N GLY A 221 7.28 -43.97 5.70
CA GLY A 221 8.40 -43.25 6.31
C GLY A 221 7.92 -42.01 7.07
N PRO A 222 8.82 -41.27 7.71
CA PRO A 222 8.50 -39.98 8.30
C PRO A 222 7.97 -39.02 7.21
N MET A 223 6.65 -38.78 7.22
CA MET A 223 5.98 -37.89 6.26
C MET A 223 6.50 -36.46 6.39
N HIS A 224 6.90 -35.85 5.28
CA HIS A 224 7.33 -34.47 5.24
C HIS A 224 6.24 -33.58 4.65
N TYR A 225 6.24 -32.30 5.04
CA TYR A 225 5.22 -31.34 4.59
C TYR A 225 5.15 -31.20 3.06
N GLU A 226 6.28 -31.26 2.36
CA GLU A 226 6.31 -31.20 0.89
C GLU A 226 5.62 -32.41 0.21
N ASP A 227 5.46 -33.53 0.91
CA ASP A 227 4.79 -34.73 0.38
C ASP A 227 3.26 -34.59 0.37
N ILE A 228 2.69 -33.71 1.20
CA ILE A 228 1.24 -33.47 1.34
C ILE A 228 0.84 -32.12 0.70
N ARG A 229 1.83 -31.32 0.28
CA ARG A 229 1.67 -29.94 -0.19
C ARG A 229 0.76 -29.81 -1.42
N GLU A 230 0.76 -30.78 -2.33
CA GLU A 230 -0.01 -30.69 -3.58
C GLU A 230 -1.52 -30.55 -3.34
N ASN A 231 -2.01 -31.03 -2.19
CA ASN A 231 -3.42 -30.96 -1.82
C ASN A 231 -3.76 -29.70 -0.98
N GLU A 232 -2.81 -28.76 -0.84
CA GLU A 232 -2.98 -27.59 0.02
C GLU A 232 -3.36 -26.32 -0.76
N ALA A 233 -4.49 -25.73 -0.40
CA ALA A 233 -5.01 -24.50 -1.01
C ALA A 233 -4.35 -23.20 -0.50
N ARG A 234 -3.39 -23.27 0.45
CA ARG A 234 -2.77 -22.08 1.06
C ARG A 234 -1.57 -21.59 0.25
N ALA A 235 -1.47 -20.27 0.10
CA ALA A 235 -0.28 -19.63 -0.45
C ALA A 235 0.84 -19.58 0.59
N LEU A 236 2.01 -20.10 0.22
CA LEU A 236 3.21 -20.04 1.05
C LEU A 236 3.91 -18.70 0.83
N GLY A 237 4.18 -17.96 1.91
CA GLY A 237 4.82 -16.65 1.85
C GLY A 237 6.29 -16.72 1.41
N VAL A 238 6.91 -15.55 1.24
CA VAL A 238 8.30 -15.41 0.74
C VAL A 238 9.39 -16.06 1.62
N GLY A 239 9.07 -16.43 2.86
CA GLY A 239 9.98 -17.12 3.77
C GLY A 239 9.96 -18.65 3.67
N TYR A 240 9.14 -19.22 2.78
CA TYR A 240 9.05 -20.66 2.61
C TYR A 240 10.25 -21.22 1.82
N PHE A 241 10.83 -22.31 2.33
CA PHE A 241 11.86 -23.07 1.64
C PHE A 241 11.31 -24.44 1.26
N ALA A 242 11.17 -24.69 -0.04
CA ALA A 242 10.69 -25.97 -0.57
C ALA A 242 11.81 -27.01 -0.53
N PHE A 243 11.72 -27.96 0.40
CA PHE A 243 12.68 -29.06 0.47
C PHE A 243 12.43 -30.10 -0.61
N ALA A 244 13.44 -30.89 -0.95
CA ALA A 244 13.26 -32.03 -1.85
C ALA A 244 12.37 -33.11 -1.20
N ARG A 245 11.62 -33.84 -2.03
CA ARG A 245 10.84 -35.03 -1.59
C ARG A 245 11.77 -36.18 -1.17
N ASP A 246 12.90 -36.31 -1.87
CA ASP A 246 13.92 -37.31 -1.55
C ASP A 246 14.56 -37.05 -0.18
N GLU A 247 14.41 -38.01 0.73
CA GLU A 247 14.88 -37.90 2.11
C GLU A 247 16.38 -37.56 2.21
N ASN A 248 17.20 -38.19 1.38
CA ASN A 248 18.65 -37.98 1.36
C ASN A 248 19.02 -36.55 0.95
N VAL A 249 18.33 -36.00 -0.05
CA VAL A 249 18.58 -34.64 -0.55
C VAL A 249 18.07 -33.62 0.46
N ARG A 250 16.87 -33.83 0.99
CA ARG A 250 16.28 -33.01 2.06
C ARG A 250 17.17 -32.96 3.29
N HIS A 251 17.73 -34.09 3.71
CA HIS A 251 18.61 -34.14 4.87
C HIS A 251 19.89 -33.33 4.65
N LYS A 252 20.46 -33.34 3.44
CA LYS A 252 21.58 -32.47 3.08
C LYS A 252 21.18 -31.00 3.10
N GLN A 253 20.04 -30.65 2.51
CA GLN A 253 19.50 -29.29 2.52
C GLN A 253 19.29 -28.77 3.95
N MET A 254 18.69 -29.58 4.82
CA MET A 254 18.51 -29.27 6.24
C MET A 254 19.84 -29.05 6.96
N LYS A 255 20.84 -29.89 6.71
CA LYS A 255 22.19 -29.72 7.28
C LYS A 255 22.81 -28.40 6.84
N THR A 256 22.74 -28.07 5.55
CA THR A 256 23.24 -26.80 5.02
C THR A 256 22.50 -25.61 5.64
N LEU A 257 21.18 -25.67 5.76
CA LEU A 257 20.37 -24.62 6.38
C LEU A 257 20.78 -24.42 7.85
N ASN A 258 20.94 -25.50 8.62
CA ASN A 258 21.37 -25.43 10.01
C ASN A 258 22.76 -24.80 10.16
N ILE A 259 23.69 -25.10 9.25
CA ILE A 259 25.01 -24.45 9.23
C ILE A 259 24.88 -22.94 8.98
N LEU A 260 24.02 -22.53 8.03
CA LEU A 260 23.77 -21.11 7.77
C LEU A 260 23.15 -20.41 8.98
N VAL A 261 22.18 -21.04 9.64
CA VAL A 261 21.57 -20.52 10.87
C VAL A 261 22.64 -20.28 11.94
N LEU A 262 23.49 -21.28 12.24
CA LEU A 262 24.58 -21.14 13.22
C LEU A 262 25.55 -20.00 12.86
N LEU A 263 25.92 -19.88 11.58
CA LEU A 263 26.79 -18.80 11.12
C LEU A 263 26.14 -17.42 11.30
N THR A 264 24.84 -17.28 11.01
CA THR A 264 24.11 -16.02 11.21
C THR A 264 23.96 -15.68 12.69
N GLU A 265 23.76 -16.67 13.57
CA GLU A 265 23.72 -16.47 15.02
C GLU A 265 25.07 -15.97 15.55
N ASP A 266 26.17 -16.59 15.12
CA ASP A 266 27.53 -16.17 15.48
C ASP A 266 27.81 -14.74 15.04
N GLN A 267 27.43 -14.38 13.81
CA GLN A 267 27.56 -13.01 13.30
C GLN A 267 26.72 -12.03 14.12
N ARG A 268 25.50 -12.41 14.49
CA ARG A 268 24.62 -11.59 15.33
C ARG A 268 25.23 -11.36 16.71
N VAL A 269 25.76 -12.40 17.36
CA VAL A 269 26.44 -12.29 18.66
C VAL A 269 27.68 -11.40 18.55
N LYS A 270 28.48 -11.53 17.50
CA LYS A 270 29.65 -10.65 17.25
C LYS A 270 29.22 -9.19 17.09
N ARG A 271 28.17 -8.92 16.30
CA ARG A 271 27.62 -7.58 16.10
C ARG A 271 27.08 -6.98 17.39
N GLU A 272 26.35 -7.74 18.18
CA GLU A 272 25.83 -7.31 19.49
C GLU A 272 26.97 -7.01 20.46
N ARG A 273 28.02 -7.84 20.52
CA ARG A 273 29.22 -7.55 21.32
C ARG A 273 29.91 -6.26 20.87
N LEU A 274 30.06 -6.04 19.57
CA LEU A 274 30.66 -4.82 19.03
C LEU A 274 29.81 -3.58 19.34
N LYS A 275 28.48 -3.69 19.21
CA LYS A 275 27.51 -2.65 19.55
C LYS A 275 27.55 -2.31 21.04
N ALA A 276 27.64 -3.32 21.91
CA ALA A 276 27.79 -3.14 23.35
C ALA A 276 29.09 -2.40 23.71
N LYS A 277 30.22 -2.78 23.08
CA LYS A 277 31.49 -2.06 23.23
C LYS A 277 31.37 -0.60 22.81
N ARG A 278 30.84 -0.32 21.61
CA ARG A 278 30.61 1.06 21.12
C ARG A 278 29.74 1.88 22.07
N LYS A 279 28.66 1.28 22.59
CA LYS A 279 27.76 1.92 23.57
C LYS A 279 28.47 2.20 24.90
N ALA A 280 29.34 1.31 25.36
CA ALA A 280 30.12 1.51 26.57
C ALA A 280 31.15 2.65 26.39
N THR A 281 31.89 2.66 25.28
CA THR A 281 32.84 3.75 24.96
C THR A 281 32.12 5.08 24.82
N GLY A 282 31.00 5.15 24.08
CA GLY A 282 30.22 6.38 23.92
C GLY A 282 29.59 6.89 25.23
N LYS A 283 29.31 6.00 26.20
CA LYS A 283 28.87 6.40 27.54
C LYS A 283 30.01 6.92 28.41
N LEU A 284 31.23 6.41 28.24
CA LEU A 284 32.42 6.89 28.97
C LEU A 284 32.84 8.28 28.48
N THR A 285 32.76 8.55 27.18
CA THR A 285 33.09 9.86 26.59
C THR A 285 32.08 10.96 26.93
N PHE A 286 30.85 10.62 27.32
CA PHE A 286 29.82 11.59 27.71
C PHE A 286 29.80 11.87 29.22
N LYS A 287 30.65 11.18 30.00
CA LYS A 287 30.74 11.29 31.47
C LYS A 287 32.02 11.98 31.96
N ALA A 288 32.93 12.30 31.04
CA ALA A 288 34.11 13.14 31.26
C ALA A 288 33.83 14.54 30.72
#